data_AF-L0HH09-F1
#
_entry.id   AF-L0HH09-F1
#
_cell.length_a   1.000
_cell.length_b   1.000
_cell.length_c   1.000
_cell.angle_alpha   90.00
_cell.angle_beta   90.00
_cell.angle_gamma   90.00
#
_symmetry.space_group_name_H-M   'P 1'
#
loop_
_entity.id
_entity.type
_entity.pdbx_description
1 polymer ?
#
loop_
_entity_poly.entity_id
_entity_poly.type
_entity_poly.pdbx_seq_one_letter_code
_entity_poly.pdbx_strand_id
1 'polypeptide(L)' 'MGEVASKRIPVTEEIWESLSDLKRPGQTYDALLAEMIALKQEHDFLTHMEEIAKNGKFVRLDEAAKELNIPYEE' A
#
# COMPACT_ATOMS: atom_id res chain seq x y z
N MET A 1 12.93 -12.10 -19.96
CA MET A 1 12.63 -10.66 -19.88
C MET A 1 11.14 -10.54 -20.04
N GLY A 2 10.40 -10.31 -18.95
CA GLY A 2 8.94 -10.27 -18.97
C GLY A 2 8.43 -9.05 -19.73
N GLU A 3 7.32 -9.21 -20.46
CA GLU A 3 6.72 -8.17 -21.29
C GLU A 3 6.33 -6.96 -20.43
N VAL A 4 6.85 -5.77 -20.76
CA VAL A 4 6.42 -4.52 -20.14
C VAL A 4 5.05 -4.19 -20.74
N ALA A 5 3.98 -4.48 -20.01
CA ALA A 5 2.64 -4.13 -20.44
C ALA A 5 2.52 -2.59 -20.51
N SER A 6 2.67 -2.03 -21.71
CA SER A 6 2.62 -0.59 -21.96
C SER A 6 1.18 -0.07 -21.92
N LYS A 7 0.53 -0.16 -20.77
CA LYS A 7 -0.78 0.48 -20.54
C LYS A 7 -0.54 1.99 -20.35
N ARG A 8 -1.22 2.80 -21.15
CA ARG A 8 -1.14 4.27 -21.04
C ARG A 8 -2.13 4.76 -19.98
N ILE A 9 -1.66 5.57 -19.05
CA ILE A 9 -2.52 6.26 -18.08
C ILE A 9 -2.71 7.69 -18.60
N PRO A 10 -3.90 8.06 -19.09
CA PRO A 10 -4.17 9.46 -19.45
C PRO A 10 -4.21 10.29 -18.16
N VAL A 11 -3.48 11.40 -18.17
CA VAL A 11 -3.44 12.38 -17.08
C VAL A 11 -3.69 13.77 -17.66
N THR A 12 -4.11 14.70 -16.81
CA THR A 12 -4.18 16.12 -17.18
C THR A 12 -2.77 16.71 -17.25
N GLU A 13 -2.62 17.85 -17.93
CA GLU A 13 -1.34 18.56 -18.03
C GLU A 13 -0.78 18.95 -16.65
N GLU A 14 -1.64 19.45 -15.76
CA GLU A 14 -1.27 19.81 -14.37
C GLU A 14 -0.70 18.61 -13.59
N ILE A 15 -1.31 17.44 -13.72
CA ILE A 15 -0.83 16.21 -13.06
C ILE A 15 0.47 15.73 -13.70
N TRP A 16 0.61 15.89 -15.03
CA TRP A 16 1.83 15.54 -15.73
C TRP A 16 3.02 16.41 -15.30
N GLU A 17 2.81 17.72 -15.17
CA GLU A 17 3.81 18.67 -14.65
C GLU A 17 4.23 18.30 -13.23
N SER A 18 3.25 18.05 -12.35
CA SER A 18 3.50 17.62 -10.97
C SER A 18 4.31 16.31 -10.90
N LEU A 19 3.97 15.32 -11.74
CA LEU A 19 4.73 14.07 -11.83
C LEU A 19 6.14 14.28 -12.39
N SER A 20 6.32 15.24 -13.29
CA SER A 20 7.63 15.60 -13.83
C SER A 20 8.51 16.24 -12.76
N ASP A 21 7.96 17.08 -11.90
CA ASP A 21 8.69 17.72 -10.79
C ASP A 21 9.12 16.73 -9.70
N LEU A 22 8.28 15.72 -9.45
CA LEU A 22 8.59 14.65 -8.49
C LEU A 22 9.66 13.67 -9.00
N LYS A 23 9.88 13.64 -10.32
CA LYS A 23 10.78 12.69 -10.97
C LYS A 23 12.25 13.12 -10.81
N ARG A 24 13.09 12.18 -10.39
CA ARG A 24 14.54 12.39 -10.28
C ARG A 24 15.24 12.30 -11.66
N PRO A 25 16.41 12.95 -11.84
CA PRO A 25 17.20 12.79 -13.04
C PRO A 25 17.52 11.31 -13.32
N GLY A 26 17.23 10.85 -14.54
CA GLY A 26 17.47 9.46 -14.96
C GLY A 26 16.42 8.43 -14.49
N GLN A 27 15.46 8.80 -13.65
CA GLN A 27 14.37 7.92 -13.23
C GLN A 27 13.34 7.75 -14.36
N THR A 28 12.63 6.63 -14.43
CA THR A 28 11.45 6.46 -15.31
C THR A 28 10.16 6.76 -14.55
N TYR A 29 9.08 7.07 -15.26
CA TYR A 29 7.77 7.22 -14.61
C TYR A 29 7.30 5.93 -13.94
N ASP A 30 7.61 4.76 -14.52
CA ASP A 30 7.31 3.48 -13.89
C ASP A 30 7.99 3.34 -12.51
N ALA A 31 9.26 3.74 -12.41
CA ALA A 31 9.99 3.72 -11.15
C ALA A 31 9.41 4.71 -10.13
N LEU A 32 9.07 5.92 -10.57
CA LEU A 32 8.41 6.91 -9.70
C LEU A 32 7.06 6.40 -9.18
N LEU A 33 6.23 5.84 -10.06
CA LEU A 33 4.92 5.30 -9.68
C LEU A 33 5.06 4.11 -8.73
N ALA A 34 6.05 3.24 -8.93
CA ALA A 34 6.33 2.14 -8.00
C ALA A 34 6.71 2.64 -6.60
N GLU A 35 7.54 3.68 -6.50
CA GLU A 35 7.90 4.32 -5.23
C GLU A 35 6.67 4.95 -4.56
N MET A 36 5.83 5.66 -5.32
CA MET A 36 4.60 6.27 -4.79
C MET A 36 3.59 5.22 -4.27
N ILE A 37 3.45 4.09 -4.98
CA ILE A 37 2.59 2.99 -4.55
C ILE A 37 3.08 2.42 -3.21
N ALA A 38 4.39 2.19 -3.08
CA ALA A 38 4.97 1.68 -1.84
C ALA A 38 4.71 2.63 -0.66
N LEU A 39 4.93 3.93 -0.86
CA LEU A 39 4.67 4.96 0.16
C LEU A 39 3.18 5.01 0.56
N LYS A 40 2.26 4.88 -0.40
CA LYS A 40 0.83 4.86 -0.10
C LYS A 40 0.43 3.62 0.72
N GLN A 41 0.96 2.45 0.36
CA GLN A 41 0.71 1.21 1.09
C GLN A 41 1.23 1.29 2.52
N GLU A 42 2.43 1.83 2.72
CA GLU A 42 2.99 2.05 4.04
C GLU A 42 2.11 3.00 4.87
N HIS A 43 1.71 4.13 4.30
CA HIS A 43 0.82 5.08 4.96
C HIS A 43 -0.52 4.43 5.35
N ASP A 44 -1.13 3.67 4.44
CA ASP A 44 -2.40 2.99 4.69
C ASP A 44 -2.28 1.95 5.78
N PHE A 45 -1.19 1.19 5.76
CA PHE A 45 -0.90 0.19 6.79
C PHE A 45 -0.77 0.84 8.17
N LEU A 46 0.02 1.92 8.28
CA LEU A 46 0.18 2.65 9.54
C LEU A 46 -1.14 3.27 10.02
N THR A 47 -1.92 3.85 9.10
CA THR A 47 -3.24 4.41 9.41
C THR A 47 -4.19 3.34 9.93
N HIS A 48 -4.21 2.17 9.28
CA HIS A 48 -5.02 1.04 9.69
C HIS A 48 -4.61 0.49 11.07
N MET A 49 -3.30 0.38 11.32
CA MET A 49 -2.79 0.00 12.64
C MET A 49 -3.22 1.00 13.72
N GLU A 50 -3.16 2.30 13.43
CA GLU A 50 -3.58 3.33 14.38
C GLU A 50 -5.09 3.23 14.66
N GLU A 51 -5.90 2.97 13.65
CA GLU A 51 -7.34 2.76 13.80
C GLU A 51 -7.64 1.53 14.69
N ILE A 52 -6.95 0.41 14.46
CA ILE A 52 -7.05 -0.78 15.31
C ILE A 52 -6.59 -0.47 16.74
N ALA A 53 -5.52 0.29 16.93
CA ALA A 53 -5.04 0.66 18.26
C ALA A 53 -6.07 1.52 19.02
N LYS A 54 -6.75 2.44 18.33
CA LYS A 54 -7.74 3.35 18.92
C LYS A 54 -9.08 2.68 19.19
N ASN A 55 -9.57 1.87 18.24
CA ASN A 55 -10.94 1.37 18.24
C ASN A 55 -11.05 -0.16 18.40
N GLY A 56 -9.92 -0.86 18.41
CA GLY A 56 -9.87 -2.31 18.39
C GLY A 56 -10.30 -2.95 19.72
N LYS A 57 -11.10 -4.01 19.62
CA LYS A 57 -11.35 -4.92 20.73
C LYS A 57 -10.29 -6.01 20.70
N PHE A 58 -9.27 -5.87 21.54
CA PHE A 58 -8.24 -6.90 21.70
C PHE A 58 -8.79 -8.05 22.54
N VAL A 59 -8.85 -9.24 21.94
CA VAL A 59 -9.25 -10.49 22.61
C VAL A 59 -8.05 -11.41 22.74
N ARG A 60 -8.09 -12.35 23.69
CA ARG A 60 -7.01 -13.34 23.81
C ARG A 60 -7.03 -14.30 22.62
N LEU A 61 -5.85 -14.75 22.23
CA LEU A 61 -5.70 -15.60 21.05
C LEU A 61 -6.43 -16.95 21.19
N ASP A 62 -6.46 -17.52 22.41
CA ASP A 62 -7.20 -18.75 22.71
C ASP A 62 -8.72 -18.58 22.61
N GLU A 63 -9.24 -17.39 22.94
CA GLU A 63 -10.65 -17.04 22.82
C GLU A 63 -11.03 -16.82 21.35
N ALA A 64 -10.24 -16.04 20.61
CA ALA A 64 -10.43 -15.81 19.18
C ALA A 64 -10.32 -17.10 18.36
N ALA A 65 -9.37 -17.98 18.69
CA ALA A 65 -9.18 -19.25 17.99
C ALA A 65 -10.39 -20.17 18.14
N LYS A 66 -11.02 -20.19 19.33
CA LYS A 66 -12.26 -20.94 19.58
C LYS A 66 -13.43 -20.35 18.80
N GLU A 67 -13.57 -19.02 18.77
CA GLU A 67 -14.66 -18.35 18.03
C GLU A 67 -14.55 -18.54 16.51
N LEU A 68 -13.32 -18.53 15.98
CA LEU A 68 -13.05 -18.65 14.54
C LEU A 68 -12.79 -20.09 14.08
N ASN A 69 -12.89 -21.07 14.98
CA ASN A 69 -12.66 -22.50 14.72
C ASN A 69 -11.32 -22.77 13.99
N ILE A 70 -10.28 -22.05 14.40
CA ILE A 70 -8.92 -22.19 13.88
C ILE A 70 -8.17 -23.15 14.80
N PRO A 71 -7.46 -24.17 14.28
CA PRO A 71 -6.64 -25.04 15.13
C PRO A 71 -5.52 -24.21 15.77
N TYR A 72 -5.50 -24.18 17.11
CA TYR A 72 -4.48 -23.52 17.90
C TYR A 72 -3.87 -24.55 18.85
N GLU A 73 -2.59 -24.84 18.68
CA GLU A 73 -1.78 -25.61 19.64
C GLU A 73 -0.97 -24.59 20.47
N GLU A 74 -1.05 -24.72 21.79
CA GLU A 74 -0.49 -23.78 22.78
C GLU A 74 1.04 -23.77 22.82
#